data_AF-A0A1X7SGU1-F1
#
_entry.id   AF-A0A1X7SGU1-F1
#
_cell.length_a   1.000
_cell.length_b   1.000
_cell.length_c   1.000
_cell.angle_alpha   90.00
_cell.angle_beta   90.00
_cell.angle_gamma   90.00
#
_symmetry.space_group_name_H-M   'P 1'
#
loop_
_entity.id
_entity.type
_entity.pdbx_description
1 polymer ?
#
loop_
_entity_poly.entity_id
_entity_poly.type
_entity_poly.pdbx_seq_one_letter_code
_entity_poly.pdbx_strand_id
1 'polypeptide(L)'
;MCSSTVLLLAISLTLGQATLTPPIADSCTMMDYTKIPFCYTAGYNTVGYPTANGIETQEQAQMQLNDFRIVVQSNCSGASLLFLCSYYAPPCFEQNGQLFRLNPCRELCEAYYDGCYQEYANRSIPWPAHLNCNLFPNSSDGAICFITQEDPSSLVLPAVIPGINAPIPTEVPTSSHPPLQSSHPPSILLSVDPPNTISSSLVAPSSSGTILSTASSSSTQTRPISTPTLMASPSPTSFSESPALHCSPLLIAVLLIILCLSLLVD
;
A
#
# COMPACT_ATOMS: atom_id res chain seq x y z
N MET A 1 9.80 46.59 4.43
CA MET A 1 10.00 45.31 5.17
C MET A 1 8.88 44.35 4.76
N CYS A 2 8.90 43.84 3.52
CA CYS A 2 7.81 43.04 2.95
C CYS A 2 8.28 41.69 2.37
N SER A 3 9.44 41.18 2.80
CA SER A 3 10.07 40.02 2.15
C SER A 3 9.84 38.70 2.90
N SER A 4 9.62 38.72 4.22
CA SER A 4 9.59 37.49 5.02
C SER A 4 8.19 36.90 5.25
N THR A 5 7.12 37.69 5.14
CA THR A 5 5.74 37.22 5.37
C THR A 5 5.12 36.56 4.13
N VAL A 6 5.48 37.00 2.92
CA VAL A 6 5.03 36.40 1.65
C VAL A 6 5.63 35.00 1.47
N LEU A 7 6.87 34.79 1.93
CA LEU A 7 7.54 33.49 1.85
C LEU A 7 6.85 32.43 2.74
N LEU A 8 6.30 32.82 3.90
CA LEU A 8 5.60 31.90 4.81
C LEU A 8 4.21 31.47 4.30
N LEU A 9 3.54 32.33 3.53
CA LEU A 9 2.29 31.96 2.84
C LEU A 9 2.54 30.99 1.67
N ALA A 10 3.68 31.12 0.98
CA ALA A 10 4.08 30.19 -0.08
C ALA A 10 4.48 28.80 0.47
N ILE A 11 5.03 28.72 1.69
CA ILE A 11 5.43 27.46 2.34
C ILE A 11 4.21 26.68 2.88
N SER A 12 3.06 27.34 3.06
CA SER A 12 1.83 26.68 3.53
C SER A 12 1.13 25.81 2.48
N LEU A 13 1.58 25.85 1.21
CA LEU A 13 1.02 25.06 0.10
C LEU A 13 1.78 23.75 -0.17
N THR A 14 2.88 23.47 0.53
CA THR A 14 3.71 22.27 0.26
C THR A 14 3.61 21.18 1.34
N LEU A 15 2.82 21.36 2.39
CA LEU A 15 2.52 20.27 3.32
C LEU A 15 1.40 19.40 2.76
N GLY A 16 1.81 18.39 1.97
CA GLY A 16 1.10 17.12 1.86
C GLY A 16 -0.37 17.21 1.47
N GLN A 17 -0.69 17.94 0.40
CA GLN A 17 -1.97 17.70 -0.26
C GLN A 17 -1.90 16.29 -0.84
N ALA A 18 -2.73 15.39 -0.34
CA ALA A 18 -3.16 14.24 -1.13
C ALA A 18 -3.64 14.84 -2.46
N THR A 19 -2.90 14.60 -3.53
CA THR A 19 -3.26 15.13 -4.84
C THR A 19 -4.64 14.56 -5.15
N LEU A 20 -5.67 15.41 -5.10
CA LEU A 20 -7.04 15.04 -5.45
C LEU A 20 -7.11 14.51 -6.89
N THR A 21 -6.11 14.86 -7.68
CA THR A 21 -5.91 14.41 -9.05
C THR A 21 -5.06 13.13 -9.12
N PRO A 22 -5.48 12.15 -9.91
CA PRO A 22 -4.72 10.92 -10.12
C PRO A 22 -3.41 11.18 -10.87
N PRO A 23 -2.39 10.31 -10.72
CA PRO A 23 -1.14 10.38 -11.48
C PRO A 23 -1.34 10.36 -12.99
N ILE A 24 -0.50 11.10 -13.71
CA ILE A 24 -0.49 11.14 -15.18
C ILE A 24 0.09 9.82 -15.73
N ALA A 25 -0.49 9.33 -16.82
CA ALA A 25 0.04 8.25 -17.64
C ALA A 25 0.77 8.80 -18.86
N ASP A 26 1.87 8.17 -19.24
CA ASP A 26 2.49 8.44 -20.54
C ASP A 26 1.72 7.72 -21.65
N SER A 27 1.21 6.53 -21.36
CA SER A 27 0.36 5.76 -22.27
C SER A 27 -0.65 4.89 -21.51
N CYS A 28 -1.82 4.71 -22.13
CA CYS A 28 -2.77 3.67 -21.74
C CYS A 28 -2.71 2.56 -22.81
N THR A 29 -2.63 1.31 -22.37
CA THR A 29 -2.62 0.13 -23.25
C THR A 29 -3.65 -0.88 -22.78
N MET A 30 -4.09 -1.74 -23.70
CA MET A 30 -4.96 -2.86 -23.34
C MET A 30 -4.15 -3.89 -22.54
N MET A 31 -4.76 -4.43 -21.49
CA MET A 31 -4.19 -5.51 -20.70
C MET A 31 -4.15 -6.78 -21.54
N ASP A 32 -2.96 -7.37 -21.66
CA ASP A 32 -2.70 -8.62 -22.34
C ASP A 32 -2.52 -9.72 -21.30
N TYR A 33 -3.56 -10.53 -21.12
CA TYR A 33 -3.59 -11.59 -20.12
C TYR A 33 -2.58 -12.72 -20.36
N THR A 34 -1.92 -12.76 -21.53
CA THR A 34 -0.79 -13.67 -21.76
C THR A 34 0.48 -13.16 -21.07
N LYS A 35 0.61 -11.83 -20.91
CA LYS A 35 1.74 -11.16 -20.26
C LYS A 35 1.53 -11.00 -18.76
N ILE A 36 0.29 -10.73 -18.33
CA ILE A 36 -0.09 -10.52 -16.93
C ILE A 36 -1.29 -11.40 -16.50
N PRO A 37 -1.15 -12.74 -16.56
CA PRO A 37 -2.25 -13.66 -16.25
C PRO A 37 -2.84 -13.49 -14.83
N PHE A 38 -2.08 -12.99 -13.85
CA PHE A 38 -2.58 -12.70 -12.50
C PHE A 38 -3.82 -11.79 -12.50
N CYS A 39 -3.87 -10.85 -13.44
CA CYS A 39 -4.88 -9.80 -13.48
C CYS A 39 -6.07 -10.11 -14.38
N TYR A 40 -6.19 -11.37 -14.84
CA TYR A 40 -7.32 -11.83 -15.66
C TYR A 40 -8.70 -11.53 -15.06
N THR A 41 -8.79 -11.49 -13.73
CA THR A 41 -10.06 -11.34 -13.00
C THR A 41 -10.20 -9.98 -12.31
N ALA A 42 -9.33 -9.01 -12.64
CA ALA A 42 -9.29 -7.71 -11.98
C ALA A 42 -10.47 -6.78 -12.35
N GLY A 43 -11.29 -7.12 -13.35
CA GLY A 43 -12.51 -6.37 -13.68
C GLY A 43 -12.30 -5.09 -14.49
N TYR A 44 -11.09 -4.84 -14.99
CA TYR A 44 -10.76 -3.77 -15.95
C TYR A 44 -9.71 -4.26 -16.94
N ASN A 45 -9.61 -3.60 -18.09
CA ASN A 45 -8.80 -4.07 -19.23
C ASN A 45 -7.90 -3.00 -19.85
N THR A 46 -7.88 -1.78 -19.33
CA THR A 46 -6.99 -0.70 -19.80
C THR A 46 -6.07 -0.29 -18.67
N VAL A 47 -4.77 -0.37 -18.92
CA VAL A 47 -3.70 -0.17 -17.93
C VAL A 47 -2.75 0.94 -18.37
N GLY A 48 -2.09 1.59 -17.42
CA GLY A 48 -1.16 2.66 -17.75
C GLY A 48 0.22 2.48 -17.12
N TYR A 49 1.25 2.77 -17.92
CA TYR A 49 2.66 2.70 -17.54
C TYR A 49 3.37 4.03 -17.92
N PRO A 50 4.52 4.37 -17.29
CA PRO A 50 5.26 3.63 -16.25
C PRO A 50 4.76 3.91 -14.83
N THR A 51 4.48 2.91 -14.00
CA THR A 51 3.95 3.07 -12.63
C THR A 51 4.89 3.86 -11.72
N ALA A 52 4.38 4.38 -10.60
CA ALA A 52 5.17 5.18 -9.65
C ALA A 52 6.34 4.41 -9.01
N ASN A 53 6.28 3.08 -8.98
CA ASN A 53 7.36 2.20 -8.52
C ASN A 53 8.33 1.76 -9.65
N GLY A 54 8.27 2.39 -10.82
CA GLY A 54 9.23 2.18 -11.92
C GLY A 54 8.95 0.95 -12.78
N ILE A 55 7.73 0.41 -12.76
CA ILE A 55 7.34 -0.68 -13.65
C ILE A 55 6.89 -0.08 -14.97
N GLU A 56 7.47 -0.54 -16.06
CA GLU A 56 7.24 0.00 -17.40
C GLU A 56 6.40 -0.92 -18.28
N THR A 57 6.34 -2.23 -17.96
CA THR A 57 5.65 -3.22 -18.79
C THR A 57 4.78 -4.18 -17.97
N GLN A 58 3.82 -4.81 -18.66
CA GLN A 58 2.92 -5.81 -18.06
C GLN A 58 3.67 -7.07 -17.60
N GLU A 59 4.73 -7.46 -18.31
CA GLU A 59 5.60 -8.57 -17.92
C GLU A 59 6.38 -8.24 -16.64
N GLN A 60 6.87 -7.01 -16.50
CA GLN A 60 7.51 -6.55 -15.26
C GLN A 60 6.52 -6.55 -14.08
N ALA A 61 5.28 -6.10 -14.32
CA ALA A 61 4.21 -6.19 -13.33
C ALA A 61 3.94 -7.65 -12.93
N GLN A 62 3.86 -8.57 -13.91
CA GLN A 62 3.67 -10.00 -13.63
C GLN A 62 4.81 -10.63 -12.82
N MET A 63 6.07 -10.20 -13.04
CA MET A 63 7.20 -10.64 -12.23
C MET A 63 7.03 -10.24 -10.77
N GLN A 64 6.62 -9.00 -10.50
CA GLN A 64 6.37 -8.51 -9.13
C GLN A 64 5.18 -9.21 -8.48
N LEU A 65 4.09 -9.42 -9.24
CA LEU A 65 2.89 -10.11 -8.76
C LEU A 65 3.18 -11.57 -8.36
N ASN A 66 4.17 -12.21 -8.99
CA ASN A 66 4.55 -13.59 -8.69
C ASN A 66 5.02 -13.78 -7.22
N ASP A 67 5.59 -12.75 -6.60
CA ASP A 67 6.02 -12.79 -5.20
C ASP A 67 4.85 -12.97 -4.23
N PHE A 68 3.64 -12.59 -4.65
CA PHE A 68 2.41 -12.70 -3.86
C PHE A 68 1.66 -14.01 -4.09
N ARG A 69 2.11 -14.87 -5.00
CA ARG A 69 1.39 -16.09 -5.42
C ARG A 69 0.95 -16.95 -4.25
N ILE A 70 1.85 -17.25 -3.32
CA ILE A 70 1.55 -18.14 -2.19
C ILE A 70 0.48 -17.55 -1.26
N VAL A 71 0.50 -16.24 -1.03
CA VAL A 71 -0.51 -15.57 -0.20
C VAL A 71 -1.84 -15.54 -0.93
N VAL A 72 -1.87 -15.16 -2.21
CA VAL A 72 -3.13 -15.11 -2.97
C VAL A 72 -3.75 -16.50 -3.15
N GLN A 73 -2.93 -17.57 -3.31
CA GLN A 73 -3.40 -18.97 -3.38
C GLN A 73 -4.13 -19.44 -2.13
N SER A 74 -3.84 -18.85 -0.97
CA SER A 74 -4.57 -19.17 0.28
C SER A 74 -6.02 -18.68 0.25
N ASN A 75 -6.36 -17.82 -0.71
CA ASN A 75 -7.69 -17.22 -0.86
C ASN A 75 -8.16 -16.48 0.41
N CYS A 76 -7.23 -15.82 1.10
CA CYS A 76 -7.47 -15.12 2.35
C CYS A 76 -8.38 -13.88 2.23
N SER A 77 -8.42 -13.24 1.06
CA SER A 77 -9.32 -12.12 0.76
C SER A 77 -9.69 -12.11 -0.71
N GLY A 78 -10.96 -11.88 -1.04
CA GLY A 78 -11.38 -11.65 -2.42
C GLY A 78 -10.87 -10.34 -3.01
N ALA A 79 -10.48 -9.38 -2.18
CA ALA A 79 -9.86 -8.12 -2.61
C ALA A 79 -8.41 -8.30 -3.08
N SER A 80 -7.76 -9.43 -2.78
CA SER A 80 -6.31 -9.62 -2.99
C SER A 80 -5.85 -9.33 -4.42
N LEU A 81 -6.50 -9.95 -5.41
CA LEU A 81 -6.12 -9.76 -6.81
C LEU A 81 -6.43 -8.36 -7.30
N LEU A 82 -7.60 -7.84 -6.94
CA LEU A 82 -8.02 -6.52 -7.37
C LEU A 82 -7.07 -5.43 -6.85
N PHE A 83 -6.71 -5.50 -5.58
CA PHE A 83 -5.75 -4.57 -4.97
C PHE A 83 -4.37 -4.69 -5.62
N LEU A 84 -3.80 -5.89 -5.69
CA LEU A 84 -2.47 -6.10 -6.25
C LEU A 84 -2.42 -5.68 -7.73
N CYS A 85 -3.43 -6.02 -8.52
CA CYS A 85 -3.48 -5.63 -9.92
C CYS A 85 -3.64 -4.12 -10.10
N SER A 86 -4.49 -3.46 -9.32
CA SER A 86 -4.63 -2.00 -9.41
C SER A 86 -3.39 -1.23 -8.93
N TYR A 87 -2.53 -1.85 -8.13
CA TYR A 87 -1.22 -1.30 -7.77
C TYR A 87 -0.16 -1.53 -8.86
N TYR A 88 -0.01 -2.78 -9.33
CA TYR A 88 1.07 -3.18 -10.24
C TYR A 88 0.75 -2.92 -11.74
N ALA A 89 -0.53 -2.90 -12.09
CA ALA A 89 -1.06 -2.66 -13.43
C ALA A 89 -2.30 -1.73 -13.34
N PRO A 90 -2.11 -0.46 -12.96
CA PRO A 90 -3.19 0.43 -12.58
C PRO A 90 -4.14 0.74 -13.75
N PRO A 91 -5.46 0.83 -13.50
CA PRO A 91 -6.43 1.29 -14.49
C PRO A 91 -6.07 2.64 -15.08
N CYS A 92 -6.31 2.81 -16.37
CA CYS A 92 -5.95 4.02 -17.12
C CYS A 92 -7.15 4.57 -17.89
N PHE A 93 -7.34 5.88 -17.87
CA PHE A 93 -8.43 6.56 -18.59
C PHE A 93 -7.96 7.90 -19.15
N GLU A 94 -8.69 8.40 -20.15
CA GLU A 94 -8.45 9.71 -20.75
C GLU A 94 -9.48 10.72 -20.25
N GLN A 95 -9.01 11.90 -19.86
CA GLN A 95 -9.86 13.05 -19.55
C GLN A 95 -9.21 14.32 -20.10
N ASN A 96 -9.95 15.08 -20.90
CA ASN A 96 -9.51 16.35 -21.50
C ASN A 96 -8.18 16.24 -22.30
N GLY A 97 -7.97 15.13 -23.01
CA GLY A 97 -6.75 14.88 -23.80
C GLY A 97 -5.53 14.49 -22.96
N GLN A 98 -5.69 14.28 -21.65
CA GLN A 98 -4.65 13.79 -20.76
C GLN A 98 -5.00 12.38 -20.27
N LEU A 99 -3.99 11.53 -20.17
CA LEU A 99 -4.13 10.16 -19.66
C LEU A 99 -3.83 10.14 -18.16
N PHE A 100 -4.66 9.44 -17.41
CA PHE A 100 -4.57 9.32 -15.97
C PHE A 100 -4.59 7.87 -15.56
N ARG A 101 -3.87 7.57 -14.47
CA ARG A 101 -3.83 6.25 -13.85
C ARG A 101 -4.34 6.32 -12.44
N LEU A 102 -5.16 5.35 -12.08
CA LEU A 102 -5.76 5.29 -10.77
C LEU A 102 -4.95 4.37 -9.86
N ASN A 103 -4.40 4.95 -8.78
CA ASN A 103 -3.92 4.15 -7.66
C ASN A 103 -5.11 3.50 -6.94
N PRO A 104 -4.93 2.34 -6.27
CA PRO A 104 -5.98 1.78 -5.43
C PRO A 104 -6.36 2.76 -4.32
N CYS A 105 -7.65 2.77 -3.97
CA CYS A 105 -8.11 3.44 -2.76
C CYS A 105 -7.65 2.68 -1.50
N ARG A 106 -7.54 3.40 -0.39
CA ARG A 106 -7.14 2.85 0.91
C ARG A 106 -8.04 1.72 1.38
N GLU A 107 -9.34 1.87 1.20
CA GLU A 107 -10.37 0.91 1.61
C GLU A 107 -10.19 -0.44 0.91
N LEU A 108 -9.74 -0.42 -0.35
CA LEU A 108 -9.40 -1.64 -1.09
C LEU A 108 -8.13 -2.31 -0.54
N CYS A 109 -7.13 -1.52 -0.13
CA CYS A 109 -5.94 -2.04 0.56
C CYS A 109 -6.30 -2.67 1.91
N GLU A 110 -7.12 -1.99 2.71
CA GLU A 110 -7.53 -2.44 4.03
C GLU A 110 -8.30 -3.77 3.93
N ALA A 111 -9.21 -3.92 2.97
CA ALA A 111 -9.89 -5.20 2.73
C ALA A 111 -8.93 -6.35 2.33
N TYR A 112 -7.84 -6.06 1.63
CA TYR A 112 -6.78 -7.04 1.37
C TYR A 112 -5.99 -7.35 2.64
N TYR A 113 -5.55 -6.33 3.36
CA TYR A 113 -4.81 -6.45 4.60
C TYR A 113 -5.57 -7.26 5.65
N ASP A 114 -6.82 -6.91 5.93
CA ASP A 114 -7.62 -7.52 6.98
C ASP A 114 -7.85 -9.02 6.73
N GLY A 115 -8.09 -9.42 5.48
CA GLY A 115 -8.26 -10.83 5.15
C GLY A 115 -6.93 -11.60 5.15
N CYS A 116 -5.83 -11.00 4.70
CA CYS A 116 -4.58 -11.71 4.43
C CYS A 116 -3.48 -11.54 5.48
N TYR A 117 -3.61 -10.63 6.44
CA TYR A 117 -2.59 -10.38 7.45
C TYR A 117 -2.20 -11.64 8.23
N GLN A 118 -3.18 -12.49 8.59
CA GLN A 118 -2.92 -13.74 9.29
C GLN A 118 -2.10 -14.73 8.45
N GLU A 119 -2.26 -14.75 7.12
CA GLU A 119 -1.47 -15.60 6.24
C GLU A 119 -0.02 -15.15 6.15
N TYR A 120 0.22 -13.84 6.14
CA TYR A 120 1.57 -13.27 6.27
C TYR A 120 2.21 -13.69 7.60
N ALA A 121 1.50 -13.53 8.71
CA ALA A 121 1.97 -13.89 10.04
C ALA A 121 2.28 -15.39 10.18
N ASN A 122 1.37 -16.27 9.72
CA ASN A 122 1.52 -17.72 9.77
C ASN A 122 2.76 -18.23 9.02
N ARG A 123 3.19 -17.48 7.99
CA ARG A 123 4.35 -17.82 7.14
C ARG A 123 5.62 -17.08 7.55
N SER A 124 5.57 -16.28 8.62
CA SER A 124 6.67 -15.40 9.04
C SER A 124 7.15 -14.45 7.94
N ILE A 125 6.23 -14.03 7.05
CA ILE A 125 6.49 -13.05 6.00
C ILE A 125 6.05 -11.69 6.54
N PRO A 126 6.91 -10.67 6.60
CA PRO A 126 6.48 -9.34 7.01
C PRO A 126 5.53 -8.74 5.97
N TRP A 127 4.57 -7.94 6.42
CA TRP A 127 3.76 -7.15 5.49
C TRP A 127 4.65 -6.18 4.70
N PRO A 128 4.58 -6.14 3.35
CA PRO A 128 5.46 -5.29 2.56
C PRO A 128 5.23 -3.81 2.84
N ALA A 129 6.30 -3.06 3.09
CA ALA A 129 6.22 -1.65 3.47
C ALA A 129 5.55 -0.78 2.39
N HIS A 130 5.76 -1.09 1.11
CA HIS A 130 5.14 -0.38 -0.01
C HIS A 130 3.64 -0.67 -0.17
N LEU A 131 3.10 -1.66 0.55
CA LEU A 131 1.66 -1.95 0.61
C LEU A 131 1.03 -1.48 1.92
N ASN A 132 1.69 -0.58 2.66
CA ASN A 132 1.06 0.05 3.82
C ASN A 132 -0.15 0.89 3.37
N CYS A 133 -1.34 0.58 3.89
CA CYS A 133 -2.57 1.19 3.41
C CYS A 133 -2.65 2.71 3.59
N ASN A 134 -1.87 3.27 4.51
CA ASN A 134 -1.77 4.72 4.70
C ASN A 134 -1.10 5.45 3.53
N LEU A 135 -0.40 4.73 2.64
CA LEU A 135 0.20 5.28 1.42
C LEU A 135 -0.84 5.54 0.33
N PHE A 136 -2.04 4.99 0.46
CA PHE A 136 -3.10 5.12 -0.55
C PHE A 136 -4.12 6.20 -0.16
N PRO A 137 -4.67 6.90 -1.17
CA PRO A 137 -5.71 7.90 -0.97
C PRO A 137 -6.98 7.26 -0.41
N ASN A 138 -7.65 7.96 0.50
CA ASN A 138 -8.97 7.56 0.98
C ASN A 138 -10.03 8.23 0.10
N SER A 139 -11.01 7.44 -0.36
CA SER A 139 -12.04 7.92 -1.28
C SER A 139 -12.98 8.95 -0.62
N SER A 140 -13.22 8.82 0.70
CA SER A 140 -14.07 9.74 1.46
C SER A 140 -13.46 11.14 1.64
N ASP A 141 -12.15 11.29 1.44
CA ASP A 141 -11.46 12.58 1.44
C ASP A 141 -11.63 13.34 0.10
N GLY A 142 -12.40 12.80 -0.84
CA GLY A 142 -12.63 13.37 -2.17
C GLY A 142 -11.51 13.10 -3.18
N ALA A 143 -10.56 12.23 -2.84
CA ALA A 143 -9.51 11.81 -3.76
C ALA A 143 -10.04 10.84 -4.81
N ILE A 144 -9.59 11.00 -6.06
CA ILE A 144 -9.94 10.11 -7.16
C ILE A 144 -8.98 8.92 -7.16
N CYS A 145 -9.50 7.73 -6.87
CA CYS A 145 -8.75 6.47 -6.82
C CYS A 145 -9.60 5.30 -7.29
N PHE A 146 -8.97 4.13 -7.46
CA PHE A 146 -9.64 2.94 -7.94
C PHE A 146 -10.20 2.08 -6.79
N ILE A 147 -11.48 1.77 -6.87
CA ILE A 147 -12.21 0.84 -6.01
C ILE A 147 -13.34 0.20 -6.83
N THR A 148 -13.82 -0.97 -6.42
CA THR A 148 -15.03 -1.56 -6.99
C THR A 148 -16.28 -0.78 -6.62
N GLN A 149 -17.35 -0.97 -7.40
CA GLN A 149 -18.69 -0.51 -7.03
C GLN A 149 -19.27 -1.31 -5.86
N GLU A 150 -18.88 -2.59 -5.75
CA GLU A 150 -19.22 -3.47 -4.64
C GLU A 150 -18.29 -3.20 -3.44
N ASP A 151 -18.78 -3.48 -2.23
CA ASP A 151 -17.96 -3.47 -1.02
C ASP A 151 -16.73 -4.39 -1.19
N PRO A 152 -15.49 -3.86 -1.07
CA PRO A 152 -14.27 -4.65 -1.24
C PRO A 152 -14.18 -5.88 -0.33
N SER A 153 -14.79 -5.80 0.86
CA SER A 153 -14.80 -6.89 1.85
C SER A 153 -15.70 -8.06 1.42
N SER A 154 -16.64 -7.81 0.52
CA SER A 154 -17.60 -8.78 -0.01
C SER A 154 -17.13 -9.46 -1.30
N LEU A 155 -15.96 -9.08 -1.83
CA LEU A 155 -15.40 -9.66 -3.03
C LEU A 155 -15.10 -11.16 -2.82
N VAL A 156 -15.33 -11.94 -3.88
CA VAL A 156 -15.05 -13.38 -3.90
C VAL A 156 -14.02 -13.65 -4.98
N LEU A 157 -12.91 -14.27 -4.59
CA LEU A 157 -11.89 -14.67 -5.56
C LEU A 157 -12.38 -15.87 -6.38
N PRO A 158 -12.20 -15.87 -7.71
CA PRO A 158 -12.56 -17.03 -8.52
C PRO A 158 -11.68 -18.24 -8.18
N ALA A 159 -12.29 -19.43 -8.20
CA ALA A 159 -11.62 -20.69 -7.87
C ALA A 159 -10.47 -21.07 -8.82
N VAL A 160 -10.46 -20.50 -10.04
CA VAL A 160 -9.39 -20.69 -11.02
C VAL A 160 -8.88 -19.33 -11.49
N ILE A 161 -7.63 -19.02 -11.16
CA ILE A 161 -6.94 -17.83 -11.66
C ILE A 161 -5.75 -18.27 -12.54
N PRO A 162 -5.75 -17.93 -13.83
CA PRO A 162 -4.59 -18.14 -14.71
C PRO A 162 -3.32 -17.52 -14.10
N GLY A 163 -2.18 -18.19 -14.21
CA GLY A 163 -0.90 -17.69 -13.68
C GLY A 163 -0.68 -17.88 -12.16
N ILE A 164 -1.74 -18.10 -11.39
CA ILE A 164 -1.66 -18.54 -9.98
C ILE A 164 -1.70 -20.05 -9.88
N ASN A 165 -2.59 -20.71 -10.61
CA ASN A 165 -2.74 -22.17 -10.58
C ASN A 165 -1.74 -22.91 -11.51
N ALA A 166 -0.83 -22.17 -12.16
CA ALA A 166 0.25 -22.79 -12.92
C ALA A 166 1.24 -23.47 -11.96
N PRO A 167 1.83 -24.64 -12.32
CA PRO A 167 2.91 -25.24 -11.56
C PRO A 167 3.98 -24.19 -11.28
N ILE A 168 4.38 -24.03 -10.02
CA ILE A 168 5.54 -23.20 -9.67
C ILE A 168 6.73 -23.77 -10.45
N PRO A 169 7.42 -22.98 -11.29
CA PRO A 169 8.66 -23.44 -11.91
C PRO A 169 9.61 -23.84 -10.79
N THR A 170 9.95 -25.12 -10.69
CA THR A 170 10.89 -25.66 -9.68
C THR A 170 12.33 -25.23 -9.95
N GLU A 171 12.58 -24.45 -11.01
CA GLU A 171 13.86 -23.83 -11.27
C GLU A 171 13.98 -22.56 -10.42
N VAL A 172 14.69 -22.68 -9.31
CA VAL A 172 15.38 -21.54 -8.71
C VAL A 172 16.15 -20.87 -9.85
N PRO A 173 15.90 -19.59 -10.18
CA PRO A 173 16.76 -18.89 -11.13
C PRO A 173 18.14 -18.88 -10.48
N THR A 174 19.04 -19.71 -11.01
CA THR A 174 20.45 -19.60 -10.71
C THR A 174 20.84 -18.21 -11.18
N SER A 175 21.01 -17.30 -10.22
CA SER A 175 21.44 -15.95 -10.47
C SER A 175 22.77 -15.99 -11.23
N SER A 176 22.68 -15.85 -12.54
CA SER A 176 23.77 -15.38 -13.39
C SER A 176 23.72 -13.85 -13.48
N HIS A 177 23.38 -13.19 -12.38
CA HIS A 177 23.68 -11.78 -12.23
C HIS A 177 25.17 -11.66 -11.87
N PRO A 178 26.02 -11.02 -12.69
CA PRO A 178 27.37 -10.70 -12.26
C PRO A 178 27.29 -9.83 -11.00
N PRO A 179 28.17 -10.03 -10.00
CA PRO A 179 28.15 -9.18 -8.82
C PRO A 179 28.35 -7.73 -9.26
N LEU A 180 27.42 -6.86 -8.87
CA LEU A 180 27.63 -5.42 -8.88
C LEU A 180 28.95 -5.15 -8.14
N GLN A 181 29.97 -4.72 -8.89
CA GLN A 181 31.21 -4.25 -8.30
C GLN A 181 30.87 -3.06 -7.41
N SER A 182 30.99 -3.26 -6.09
CA SER A 182 31.02 -2.20 -5.11
C SER A 182 32.25 -1.33 -5.38
N SER A 183 32.04 -0.19 -6.03
CA SER A 183 33.03 0.88 -6.12
C SER A 183 33.06 1.66 -4.79
N HIS A 184 33.62 1.04 -3.75
CA HIS A 184 34.14 1.81 -2.62
C HIS A 184 35.57 2.29 -2.94
N PRO A 185 35.88 3.59 -2.78
CA PRO A 185 37.27 4.05 -2.84
C PRO A 185 38.05 3.51 -1.62
N PRO A 186 39.38 3.27 -1.74
CA PRO A 186 40.15 2.74 -0.63
C PRO A 186 40.31 3.78 0.48
N SER A 187 39.88 3.43 1.68
CA SER A 187 40.25 4.14 2.90
C SER A 187 41.75 4.00 3.13
N ILE A 188 42.45 5.13 3.13
CA ILE A 188 43.86 5.22 3.52
C ILE A 188 43.98 4.90 5.02
N LEU A 189 44.64 3.80 5.34
CA LEU A 189 45.08 3.46 6.69
C LEU A 189 46.27 4.37 7.06
N LEU A 190 46.02 5.36 7.90
CA LEU A 190 47.07 6.03 8.67
C LEU A 190 47.32 5.22 9.94
N SER A 191 48.47 4.55 9.99
CA SER A 191 49.02 3.94 11.19
C SER A 191 49.25 5.01 12.26
N VAL A 192 48.58 4.86 13.40
CA VAL A 192 48.97 5.52 14.65
C VAL A 192 49.07 4.42 15.71
N ASP A 193 50.32 4.05 16.03
CA ASP A 193 50.65 3.24 17.20
C ASP A 193 50.27 3.99 18.50
N PRO A 194 49.69 3.29 19.50
CA PRO A 194 49.87 3.66 20.90
C PRO A 194 50.79 2.66 21.63
N PRO A 195 51.60 3.13 22.59
CA PRO A 195 52.59 2.30 23.27
C PRO A 195 51.98 1.42 24.39
N ASN A 196 52.65 0.29 24.62
CA ASN A 196 52.58 -0.59 25.79
C ASN A 196 52.32 0.15 27.12
N THR A 197 51.54 -0.43 28.05
CA THR A 197 52.07 -1.22 29.18
C THR A 197 51.01 -1.73 30.19
N ILE A 198 51.21 -2.99 30.60
CA ILE A 198 51.10 -3.65 31.93
C ILE A 198 49.73 -4.03 32.54
N SER A 199 49.58 -5.36 32.64
CA SER A 199 48.94 -6.25 33.63
C SER A 199 48.18 -5.67 34.84
N SER A 200 47.03 -6.29 35.16
CA SER A 200 46.96 -7.34 36.20
C SER A 200 45.61 -8.06 36.25
N SER A 201 45.75 -9.36 36.54
CA SER A 201 44.76 -10.42 36.73
C SER A 201 43.65 -10.12 37.74
N LEU A 202 42.48 -10.73 37.54
CA LEU A 202 41.78 -11.44 38.62
C LEU A 202 40.83 -12.51 38.07
N VAL A 203 40.73 -13.55 38.87
CA VAL A 203 40.33 -14.93 38.58
C VAL A 203 38.81 -15.13 38.74
N ALA A 204 38.29 -16.08 37.96
CA ALA A 204 37.12 -16.99 38.06
C ALA A 204 36.42 -17.12 39.46
N PRO A 205 35.22 -17.76 39.61
CA PRO A 205 34.73 -18.83 38.74
C PRO A 205 33.21 -18.99 38.50
N SER A 206 33.00 -19.95 37.61
CA SER A 206 31.82 -20.68 37.17
C SER A 206 30.94 -21.25 38.29
N SER A 207 29.64 -21.40 38.00
CA SER A 207 28.80 -22.45 38.58
C SER A 207 27.74 -22.91 37.59
N SER A 208 27.83 -24.18 37.24
CA SER A 208 26.90 -24.98 36.43
C SER A 208 25.50 -25.10 37.06
N GLY A 209 24.49 -25.27 36.22
CA GLY A 209 23.13 -25.66 36.62
C GLY A 209 22.41 -26.39 35.48
N THR A 210 22.10 -27.67 35.72
CA THR A 210 21.64 -28.70 34.78
C THR A 210 20.11 -28.73 34.60
N ILE A 211 19.67 -29.04 33.38
CA ILE A 211 18.44 -29.72 32.88
C ILE A 211 17.27 -29.94 33.88
N LEU A 212 16.05 -29.54 33.48
CA LEU A 212 14.87 -30.40 33.63
C LEU A 212 13.76 -30.08 32.61
N SER A 213 13.46 -31.07 31.76
CA SER A 213 12.25 -31.15 30.95
C SER A 213 11.07 -31.58 31.80
N THR A 214 9.90 -30.95 31.62
CA THR A 214 8.62 -31.59 31.94
C THR A 214 7.60 -31.26 30.86
N ALA A 215 7.21 -32.29 30.12
CA ALA A 215 6.00 -32.35 29.33
C ALA A 215 4.78 -32.49 30.24
N SER A 216 3.67 -31.86 29.89
CA SER A 216 2.26 -32.19 30.20
C SER A 216 1.40 -31.07 29.59
N SER A 217 0.16 -31.20 29.14
CA SER A 217 -0.74 -32.26 28.71
C SER A 217 -2.00 -31.52 28.23
N SER A 218 -2.70 -32.13 27.29
CA SER A 218 -3.97 -31.75 26.67
C SER A 218 -5.08 -31.28 27.61
N SER A 219 -5.94 -30.37 27.16
CA SER A 219 -7.42 -30.51 27.20
C SER A 219 -8.11 -29.26 26.60
N THR A 220 -8.79 -29.41 25.47
CA THR A 220 -10.26 -29.55 25.31
C THR A 220 -11.03 -28.23 25.47
N GLN A 221 -11.53 -27.66 24.37
CA GLN A 221 -12.85 -27.02 24.41
C GLN A 221 -13.59 -27.11 23.07
N THR A 222 -14.59 -27.99 23.09
CA THR A 222 -15.66 -28.20 22.13
C THR A 222 -16.58 -26.97 22.08
N ARG A 223 -16.89 -26.46 20.89
CA ARG A 223 -17.89 -25.40 20.66
C ARG A 223 -19.15 -26.02 20.05
N PRO A 224 -20.36 -25.74 20.57
CA PRO A 224 -21.60 -26.20 19.95
C PRO A 224 -22.07 -25.28 18.82
N ILE A 225 -22.70 -25.93 17.84
CA ILE A 225 -23.42 -25.36 16.69
C ILE A 225 -24.79 -24.86 17.16
N SER A 226 -25.20 -23.68 16.69
CA SER A 226 -26.61 -23.25 16.68
C SER A 226 -26.88 -22.29 15.52
N THR A 227 -27.99 -22.56 14.86
CA THR A 227 -28.58 -22.05 13.60
C THR A 227 -28.92 -20.54 13.58
N PRO A 228 -29.00 -19.91 12.39
CA PRO A 228 -29.54 -18.56 12.24
C PRO A 228 -31.07 -18.56 12.06
N THR A 229 -31.75 -17.61 12.70
CA THR A 229 -33.18 -17.32 12.52
C THR A 229 -33.37 -16.09 11.62
N LEU A 230 -34.37 -16.20 10.74
CA LEU A 230 -34.77 -15.27 9.69
C LEU A 230 -35.72 -14.16 10.21
N MET A 231 -35.69 -13.01 9.52
CA MET A 231 -36.70 -11.93 9.42
C MET A 231 -36.80 -10.87 10.54
N ALA A 232 -36.61 -9.59 10.16
CA ALA A 232 -37.72 -8.67 9.91
C ALA A 232 -37.21 -7.27 9.45
N SER A 233 -37.81 -6.76 8.37
CA SER A 233 -37.79 -5.36 7.93
C SER A 233 -38.78 -4.54 8.76
N PRO A 234 -38.56 -3.22 8.93
CA PRO A 234 -39.51 -2.28 8.33
C PRO A 234 -38.88 -1.03 7.70
N SER A 235 -39.53 -0.54 6.63
CA SER A 235 -39.38 0.78 5.98
C SER A 235 -40.01 1.91 6.82
N PRO A 236 -40.19 3.14 6.29
CA PRO A 236 -39.25 4.12 5.72
C PRO A 236 -39.33 5.46 6.52
N THR A 237 -38.72 6.53 5.98
CA THR A 237 -38.85 7.98 6.32
C THR A 237 -37.69 8.61 7.10
N SER A 238 -36.87 9.40 6.39
CA SER A 238 -36.85 10.86 6.53
C SER A 238 -35.81 11.46 5.59
N PHE A 239 -36.28 12.35 4.71
CA PHE A 239 -35.45 13.32 3.98
C PHE A 239 -34.60 14.11 4.98
N SER A 240 -33.28 14.11 4.82
CA SER A 240 -32.41 15.08 5.48
C SER A 240 -31.88 16.05 4.44
N GLU A 241 -32.31 17.29 4.60
CA GLU A 241 -31.88 18.50 3.93
C GLU A 241 -30.35 18.56 3.75
N SER A 242 -29.93 19.00 2.55
CA SER A 242 -28.56 19.42 2.28
C SER A 242 -28.17 20.58 3.21
N PRO A 243 -26.96 20.63 3.76
CA PRO A 243 -26.51 21.80 4.48
C PRO A 243 -26.31 22.94 3.49
N ALA A 244 -27.18 23.94 3.57
CA ALA A 244 -26.93 25.24 3.00
C ALA A 244 -25.54 25.72 3.46
N LEU A 245 -24.77 26.22 2.50
CA LEU A 245 -23.44 26.78 2.65
C LEU A 245 -23.51 28.00 3.58
N HIS A 246 -23.47 27.77 4.89
CA HIS A 246 -23.37 28.83 5.88
C HIS A 246 -21.96 29.42 5.81
N CYS A 247 -21.80 30.42 4.94
CA CYS A 247 -20.65 31.31 4.97
C CYS A 247 -20.60 31.95 6.36
N SER A 248 -19.64 31.50 7.17
CA SER A 248 -19.35 32.12 8.46
C SER A 248 -19.16 33.62 8.26
N PRO A 249 -19.81 34.50 9.04
CA PRO A 249 -19.64 35.95 8.92
C PRO A 249 -18.18 36.39 9.08
N LEU A 250 -17.35 35.54 9.70
CA LEU A 250 -15.91 35.72 9.79
C LEU A 250 -15.22 35.62 8.42
N LEU A 251 -15.67 34.71 7.54
CA LEU A 251 -15.10 34.50 6.21
C LEU A 251 -15.39 35.70 5.29
N ILE A 252 -16.59 36.25 5.39
CA ILE A 252 -17.00 37.46 4.65
C ILE A 252 -16.18 38.67 5.14
N ALA A 253 -15.99 38.81 6.45
CA ALA A 253 -15.16 39.88 7.01
C ALA A 253 -13.70 39.77 6.54
N VAL A 254 -13.13 38.56 6.48
CA VAL A 254 -11.77 38.34 5.98
C VAL A 254 -11.64 38.68 4.50
N LEU A 255 -12.60 38.27 3.65
CA LEU A 255 -12.60 38.62 2.22
C LEU A 255 -12.71 40.13 1.99
N LEU A 256 -13.53 40.83 2.78
CA LEU A 256 -13.66 42.29 2.70
C LEU A 256 -12.39 43.01 3.15
N ILE A 257 -11.71 42.51 4.18
CA ILE A 257 -10.42 43.06 4.62
C ILE A 257 -9.35 42.88 3.54
N ILE A 258 -9.30 41.70 2.91
CA ILE A 258 -8.34 41.43 1.81
C ILE A 258 -8.60 42.36 0.63
N LEU A 259 -9.86 42.50 0.18
CA LEU A 259 -10.23 43.42 -0.90
C LEU A 259 -9.90 44.88 -0.55
N CYS A 260 -10.16 45.30 0.68
CA CYS A 260 -9.87 46.66 1.14
C CYS A 260 -8.36 46.93 1.16
N LEU A 261 -7.55 45.97 1.60
CA LEU A 261 -6.09 46.08 1.58
C LEU A 261 -5.53 46.12 0.16
N SER A 262 -6.11 45.39 -0.79
CA SER A 262 -5.72 45.45 -2.20
C SER A 262 -6.02 46.79 -2.85
N LEU A 263 -7.09 47.47 -2.44
CA LEU A 263 -7.47 48.80 -2.94
C LEU A 263 -6.69 49.97 -2.30
N LEU A 264 -5.99 49.72 -1.18
CA LEU A 264 -5.14 50.73 -0.53
C LEU A 264 -3.69 50.74 -1.05
N VAL A 265 -3.32 49.77 -1.90
CA VAL A 265 -1.96 49.60 -2.43
C VAL A 265 -1.84 50.05 -3.90
N ASP A 266 -2.94 50.48 -4.52
CA ASP A 266 -3.01 51.19 -5.81
C ASP A 266 -3.29 52.68 -5.58
#